data_AF-A0A7X3ZX55-F1
#
_entry.id   AF-A0A7X3ZX55-F1
#
_cell.length_a   1.000
_cell.length_b   1.000
_cell.length_c   1.000
_cell.angle_alpha   90.00
_cell.angle_beta   90.00
_cell.angle_gamma   90.00
#
_symmetry.space_group_name_H-M   'P 1'
#
loop_
_entity.id
_entity.type
_entity.pdbx_description
1 polymer ?
#
loop_
_entity_poly.entity_id
_entity_poly.type
_entity_poly.pdbx_seq_one_letter_code
_entity_poly.pdbx_strand_id
1 'polypeptide(L)' 'RGVLLIDEVDVPFKAIRLDVAADGPASQEELAMVAAETEKYCPISKLYEQAGTDLTVDWRKA' A
#
# COMPACT_ATOMS: atom_id res chain seq x y z
N ARG A 1 10.55 41.11 -4.58
CA ARG A 1 10.07 39.99 -3.75
C ARG A 1 9.79 38.83 -4.69
N GLY A 2 10.74 37.92 -4.86
CA GLY A 2 10.58 36.75 -5.74
C GLY A 2 9.86 35.65 -4.98
N VAL A 3 8.74 35.18 -5.51
CA VAL A 3 8.10 33.95 -5.05
C VAL A 3 8.91 32.81 -5.69
N LEU A 4 9.50 31.93 -4.89
CA LEU A 4 10.07 30.70 -5.41
C LEU A 4 8.88 29.89 -5.95
N LEU A 5 8.87 29.64 -7.27
CA LEU A 5 8.00 28.63 -7.88
C LEU A 5 8.37 27.30 -7.22
N ILE A 6 7.55 26.85 -6.30
CA ILE A 6 7.63 25.48 -5.79
C ILE A 6 7.11 24.61 -6.92
N ASP A 7 7.92 23.68 -7.38
CA ASP A 7 7.49 22.71 -8.37
C ASP A 7 6.31 21.91 -7.80
N GLU A 8 5.25 21.81 -8.59
CA GLU A 8 4.08 21.01 -8.25
C GLU A 8 4.51 19.55 -8.10
N VAL A 9 4.27 18.96 -6.94
CA VAL A 9 4.61 17.56 -6.67
C VAL A 9 3.46 16.69 -7.15
N ASP A 10 3.61 16.15 -8.35
CA ASP A 10 2.61 15.31 -9.05
C ASP A 10 2.22 14.06 -8.22
N VAL A 11 3.22 13.36 -7.67
CA VAL A 11 3.01 12.19 -6.79
C VAL A 11 3.62 12.46 -5.42
N PRO A 12 2.84 12.96 -4.44
CA PRO A 12 3.37 13.35 -3.13
C PRO A 12 3.88 12.16 -2.31
N PHE A 13 3.25 10.99 -2.47
CA PHE A 13 3.66 9.74 -1.84
C PHE A 13 4.27 8.82 -2.89
N LYS A 14 5.60 8.80 -2.96
CA LYS A 14 6.28 8.03 -4.01
C LYS A 14 6.16 6.53 -3.84
N ALA A 15 6.27 6.05 -2.59
CA ALA A 15 6.17 4.64 -2.29
C ALA A 15 5.60 4.40 -0.89
N ILE A 16 4.82 3.32 -0.75
CA ILE A 16 4.32 2.79 0.51
C ILE A 16 4.69 1.30 0.57
N ARG A 17 5.32 0.89 1.67
CA ARG A 17 5.67 -0.51 1.94
C ARG A 17 4.99 -0.90 3.24
N LEU A 18 4.09 -1.88 3.17
CA LEU A 18 3.29 -2.30 4.30
C LEU A 18 3.58 -3.75 4.66
N ASP A 19 4.25 -3.95 5.79
CA ASP A 19 4.47 -5.28 6.36
C ASP A 19 3.32 -5.63 7.30
N VAL A 20 2.57 -6.68 6.96
CA VAL A 20 1.43 -7.16 7.74
C VAL A 20 1.79 -8.51 8.37
N ALA A 21 1.91 -8.53 9.70
CA ALA A 21 2.08 -9.75 10.47
C ALA A 21 0.74 -10.19 11.06
N ALA A 22 0.36 -11.45 10.85
CA ALA A 22 -0.85 -12.02 11.41
C ALA A 22 -0.52 -13.21 12.32
N ASP A 23 -1.03 -13.16 13.55
CA ASP A 23 -0.99 -14.27 14.49
C ASP A 23 -2.36 -14.97 14.53
N GLY A 24 -2.35 -16.30 14.62
CA GLY A 24 -3.56 -17.10 14.64
C GLY A 24 -3.46 -18.45 13.91
N PRO A 25 -4.60 -19.15 13.79
CA PRO A 25 -4.64 -20.51 13.27
C PRO A 25 -4.38 -20.58 11.76
N ALA A 26 -4.63 -19.50 11.02
CA ALA A 26 -4.45 -19.44 9.58
C ALA A 26 -3.01 -19.80 9.18
N SER A 27 -2.88 -20.69 8.22
CA SER A 27 -1.63 -20.99 7.52
C SER A 27 -1.17 -19.80 6.68
N GLN A 28 0.08 -19.83 6.22
CA GLN A 28 0.60 -18.80 5.31
C GLN A 28 -0.16 -18.78 3.97
N GLU A 29 -0.64 -19.93 3.50
CA GLU A 29 -1.44 -20.05 2.28
C GLU A 29 -2.81 -19.40 2.44
N GLU A 30 -3.48 -19.61 3.58
CA GLU A 30 -4.74 -18.94 3.90
C GLU A 30 -4.55 -17.43 4.06
N LEU A 31 -3.44 -16.98 4.66
CA LEU A 31 -3.10 -15.56 4.72
C LEU A 31 -2.86 -14.95 3.33
N ALA A 32 -2.23 -15.70 2.41
CA ALA A 32 -2.05 -15.23 1.03
C ALA A 32 -3.40 -15.06 0.30
N MET A 33 -4.38 -15.92 0.58
CA MET A 33 -5.75 -15.74 0.04
C MET A 33 -6.40 -14.47 0.60
N VAL A 34 -6.28 -14.22 1.91
CA VAL A 34 -6.79 -13.00 2.54
C VAL A 34 -6.11 -11.76 1.96
N ALA A 35 -4.79 -11.80 1.76
CA ALA A 35 -4.03 -10.72 1.13
C ALA A 35 -4.56 -10.41 -0.27
N ALA A 36 -4.72 -11.44 -1.11
CA ALA A 36 -5.21 -11.29 -2.49
C ALA A 36 -6.65 -10.76 -2.56
N GLU A 37 -7.54 -11.19 -1.66
CA GLU A 37 -8.89 -10.63 -1.59
C GLU A 37 -8.89 -9.19 -1.06
N THR A 38 -8.06 -8.89 -0.07
CA THR A 38 -7.94 -7.53 0.49
C THR A 38 -7.45 -6.54 -0.56
N GLU A 39 -6.46 -6.92 -1.38
CA GLU A 39 -5.91 -6.08 -2.46
C GLU A 39 -6.96 -5.68 -3.50
N LYS A 40 -7.92 -6.57 -3.79
CA LYS A 40 -9.02 -6.29 -4.75
C LYS A 40 -9.96 -5.21 -4.24
N TYR A 41 -10.24 -5.20 -2.93
CA TYR A 41 -11.32 -4.40 -2.36
C TYR A 41 -10.85 -3.26 -1.46
N CYS A 42 -9.55 -3.13 -1.17
CA CYS A 42 -9.03 -2.07 -0.30
C CYS A 42 -9.14 -0.69 -0.98
N PRO A 43 -10.06 0.19 -0.55
CA PRO A 43 -10.25 1.49 -1.20
C PRO A 43 -9.03 2.41 -1.02
N ILE A 44 -8.31 2.25 0.08
CA ILE A 44 -7.10 3.04 0.38
C ILE A 44 -5.96 2.64 -0.55
N SER A 45 -5.72 1.33 -0.75
CA SER A 45 -4.71 0.87 -1.71
C SER A 45 -5.01 1.41 -3.10
N LYS A 46 -6.28 1.32 -3.55
CA LYS A 46 -6.70 1.83 -4.86
C LYS A 46 -6.50 3.34 -4.99
N LEU A 47 -6.81 4.11 -3.94
CA LEU A 47 -6.59 5.56 -3.93
C LEU A 47 -5.12 5.92 -4.17
N TYR A 48 -4.19 5.25 -3.47
CA TYR A 48 -2.76 5.53 -3.60
C TYR A 48 -2.19 5.06 -4.94
N GLU A 49 -2.55 3.87 -5.40
CA GLU A 49 -2.15 3.34 -6.71
C GLU A 49 -2.61 4.27 -7.84
N GLN A 50 -3.86 4.74 -7.80
CA GLN A 50 -4.40 5.68 -8.78
C GLN A 50 -3.73 7.07 -8.73
N ALA A 51 -3.22 7.47 -7.57
CA ALA A 51 -2.42 8.68 -7.41
C ALA A 51 -0.93 8.48 -7.81
N GLY A 52 -0.56 7.34 -8.38
CA GLY A 52 0.80 7.05 -8.85
C GLY A 52 1.78 6.58 -7.77
N THR A 53 1.28 6.25 -6.58
CA THR A 53 2.11 5.71 -5.48
C THR A 53 2.50 4.26 -5.77
N ASP A 54 3.79 3.94 -5.64
CA ASP A 54 4.27 2.56 -5.66
C ASP A 54 3.95 1.86 -4.32
N LEU A 55 2.91 1.05 -4.30
CA LEU A 55 2.44 0.34 -3.11
C LEU A 55 2.82 -1.14 -3.17
N THR A 56 3.50 -1.63 -2.13
CA THR A 56 3.62 -3.08 -1.89
C THR A 56 3.15 -3.44 -0.49
N VAL A 57 2.48 -4.59 -0.39
CA VAL A 57 1.94 -5.11 0.87
C VAL A 57 2.39 -6.55 1.04
N ASP A 58 3.19 -6.80 2.08
CA ASP A 58 3.80 -8.09 2.35
C ASP A 58 3.14 -8.72 3.57
N TRP A 59 2.46 -9.85 3.37
CA TRP A 59 1.76 -10.57 4.43
C TRP A 59 2.58 -11.77 4.91
N ARG A 60 2.82 -11.83 6.21
CA ARG A 60 3.53 -12.94 6.85
C ARG A 60 2.82 -13.45 8.08
N LYS A 61 2.93 -14.74 8.32
CA LYS A 61 2.66 -15.30 9.65
C LYS A 61 3.65 -14.70 10.67
N ALA A 62 3.13 -14.35 11.84
CA ALA A 62 3.90 -13.74 12.92
C ALA A 62 4.91 -14.71 13.55
#